data_AF-A0A6J0SJ43-F1
#
_entry.id   AF-A0A6J0SJ43-F1
#
_cell.length_a   1.000
_cell.length_b   1.000
_cell.length_c   1.000
_cell.angle_alpha   90.00
_cell.angle_beta   90.00
_cell.angle_gamma   90.00
#
_symmetry.space_group_name_H-M   'P 1'
#
loop_
_entity.id
_entity.type
_entity.pdbx_description
1 polymer ?
#
loop_
_entity_poly.entity_id
_entity_poly.type
_entity_poly.pdbx_seq_one_letter_code
_entity_poly.pdbx_strand_id
1 'polypeptide(L)'
;RLAKLLIDGTQLVTNIQVAADSREAHRRSEEEELTRQRVEKLENEAKGNQDKFEEITSKWAAAKEKTIPQDLWDRLNQQQLLCALLIEEKNKLISELQQELKSKDDQYVKDLRRQAEDINLLLERMEEQIRNLLKNCRRELLQIE
;
A
#
# COMPACT_ATOMS: atom_id res chain seq x y z
N ARG A 1 9.59 -33.41 -33.13
CA ARG A 1 10.67 -32.61 -32.49
C ARG A 1 10.24 -31.15 -32.30
N LEU A 2 9.64 -30.52 -33.31
CA LEU A 2 9.02 -29.18 -33.21
C LEU A 2 7.96 -29.03 -32.10
N ALA A 3 7.07 -30.02 -31.91
CA ALA A 3 6.05 -29.96 -30.86
C ALA A 3 6.64 -29.85 -29.44
N LYS A 4 7.72 -30.58 -29.16
CA LYS A 4 8.44 -30.50 -27.88
C LYS A 4 9.08 -29.12 -27.68
N LEU A 5 9.74 -28.61 -28.72
CA LEU A 5 10.34 -27.26 -28.71
C LEU A 5 9.29 -26.16 -28.46
N LEU A 6 8.11 -26.30 -29.04
CA LEU A 6 6.99 -25.38 -28.82
C LEU A 6 6.54 -25.40 -27.36
N ILE A 7 6.35 -26.59 -26.78
CA ILE A 7 5.93 -26.76 -25.38
C ILE A 7 6.99 -26.18 -24.42
N ASP A 8 8.26 -26.56 -24.59
CA ASP A 8 9.36 -26.12 -23.74
C ASP A 8 9.53 -24.58 -23.81
N GLY A 9 9.39 -24.00 -25.01
CA GLY A 9 9.42 -22.55 -25.22
C GLY A 9 8.24 -21.82 -24.57
N THR A 10 7.03 -22.38 -24.69
CA THR A 10 5.83 -21.78 -24.08
C THR A 10 5.93 -21.79 -22.56
N GLN A 11 6.44 -22.87 -21.95
CA GLN A 11 6.67 -22.93 -20.50
C GLN A 11 7.65 -21.85 -20.02
N LEU A 12 8.74 -21.60 -20.76
CA LEU A 12 9.73 -20.57 -20.43
C LEU A 12 9.14 -19.14 -20.37
N VAL A 13 8.17 -18.86 -21.24
CA VAL A 13 7.44 -17.58 -21.28
C VAL A 13 6.38 -17.53 -20.18
N THR A 14 5.55 -18.57 -20.05
CA THR A 14 4.46 -18.65 -19.06
C THR A 14 4.97 -18.57 -17.61
N ASN A 15 6.17 -19.08 -17.33
CA ASN A 15 6.76 -19.00 -15.98
C ASN A 15 6.93 -17.56 -15.48
N ILE A 16 7.21 -16.60 -16.38
CA ILE A 16 7.31 -15.17 -16.00
C ILE A 16 5.93 -14.66 -15.57
N GLN A 17 4.91 -14.98 -16.37
CA GLN A 17 3.55 -14.54 -16.11
C GLN A 17 3.00 -15.13 -14.80
N VAL A 18 3.17 -16.43 -14.56
CA VAL A 18 2.76 -17.09 -13.31
C VAL A 18 3.47 -16.46 -12.10
N ALA A 19 4.76 -16.16 -12.22
CA ALA A 19 5.50 -15.51 -11.15
C ALA A 19 5.01 -14.07 -10.90
N ALA A 20 4.65 -13.32 -11.94
CA ALA A 20 4.07 -11.98 -11.82
C ALA A 20 2.68 -12.04 -11.15
N ASP A 21 1.81 -12.94 -11.59
CA ASP A 21 0.46 -13.13 -11.05
C ASP A 21 0.50 -13.52 -9.56
N SER A 22 1.41 -14.41 -9.18
CA SER A 22 1.60 -14.80 -7.77
C SER A 22 2.03 -13.61 -6.89
N ARG A 23 2.95 -12.78 -7.39
CA ARG A 23 3.37 -11.56 -6.67
C ARG A 23 2.25 -10.56 -6.53
N GLU A 24 1.49 -10.34 -7.60
CA GLU A 24 0.37 -9.41 -7.60
C GLU A 24 -0.76 -9.88 -6.66
N ALA A 25 -1.03 -11.18 -6.61
CA ALA A 25 -1.99 -11.74 -5.65
C ALA A 25 -1.52 -11.53 -4.19
N HIS A 26 -0.23 -11.75 -3.91
CA HIS A 26 0.33 -11.49 -2.59
C HIS A 26 0.25 -10.01 -2.21
N ARG A 27 0.67 -9.11 -3.11
CA ARG A 27 0.61 -7.66 -2.92
C ARG A 27 -0.82 -7.18 -2.63
N ARG A 28 -1.83 -7.72 -3.35
CA ARG A 28 -3.25 -7.42 -3.10
C ARG A 28 -3.70 -7.85 -1.71
N SER A 29 -3.34 -9.06 -1.29
CA SER A 29 -3.67 -9.54 0.06
C SER A 29 -3.04 -8.68 1.16
N GLU A 30 -1.79 -8.27 1.00
CA GLU A 30 -1.12 -7.36 1.94
C GLU A 30 -1.77 -5.97 1.96
N GLU A 31 -2.14 -5.44 0.80
CA GLU A 31 -2.83 -4.15 0.67
C GLU A 31 -4.20 -4.14 1.38
N GLU A 32 -4.97 -5.22 1.21
CA GLU A 32 -6.26 -5.41 1.86
C GLU A 32 -6.11 -5.44 3.39
N GLU A 33 -5.13 -6.17 3.91
CA GLU A 33 -4.84 -6.25 5.34
C GLU A 33 -4.42 -4.89 5.91
N LEU A 34 -3.49 -4.20 5.25
CA LEU A 34 -3.04 -2.86 5.67
C LEU A 34 -4.19 -1.85 5.63
N THR A 35 -5.04 -1.91 4.60
CA THR A 35 -6.22 -1.05 4.50
C THR A 35 -7.20 -1.33 5.64
N ARG A 36 -7.45 -2.60 5.96
CA ARG A 36 -8.31 -2.98 7.09
C ARG A 36 -7.78 -2.42 8.41
N GLN A 37 -6.49 -2.61 8.70
CA GLN A 37 -5.85 -2.11 9.91
C GLN A 37 -5.91 -0.58 10.01
N ARG A 38 -5.69 0.12 8.89
CA ARG A 38 -5.80 1.58 8.84
C ARG A 38 -7.21 2.06 9.15
N VAL A 39 -8.22 1.43 8.54
CA VAL A 39 -9.64 1.78 8.80
C VAL A 39 -9.99 1.56 10.26
N GLU A 40 -9.68 0.39 10.82
CA GLU A 40 -9.93 0.08 12.23
C GLU A 40 -9.26 1.09 13.18
N LYS A 41 -8.01 1.46 12.89
CA LYS A 41 -7.30 2.48 13.66
C LYS A 41 -7.98 3.85 13.60
N LEU A 42 -8.43 4.27 12.42
CA LEU A 42 -9.12 5.55 12.23
C LEU A 42 -10.48 5.56 12.93
N GLU A 43 -11.23 4.47 12.90
CA GLU A 43 -12.50 4.34 13.61
C GLU A 43 -12.31 4.43 15.13
N ASN A 44 -11.31 3.72 15.66
CA ASN A 44 -10.98 3.75 17.08
C ASN A 44 -10.53 5.15 17.53
N GLU A 45 -9.70 5.82 16.72
CA GLU A 45 -9.21 7.17 16.99
C GLU A 45 -10.34 8.21 16.89
N ALA A 46 -11.23 8.09 15.91
CA ALA A 46 -12.40 8.96 15.78
C ALA A 46 -13.34 8.83 16.98
N LYS A 47 -13.64 7.60 17.42
CA LYS A 47 -14.49 7.35 18.59
C LYS A 47 -13.87 7.93 19.87
N GLY A 48 -12.60 7.60 20.15
CA GLY A 48 -11.92 8.09 21.35
C GLY A 48 -11.77 9.61 21.37
N ASN A 49 -11.54 10.23 20.21
CA ASN A 49 -11.43 11.68 20.12
C ASN A 49 -12.77 12.41 20.21
N GLN A 50 -13.86 11.78 19.75
CA GLN A 50 -15.21 12.30 19.96
C GLN A 50 -15.54 12.37 21.46
N ASP A 51 -15.29 11.29 22.20
CA ASP A 51 -15.55 11.24 23.65
C ASP A 51 -14.77 12.33 24.40
N LYS A 52 -13.47 12.50 24.09
CA LYS A 52 -12.62 13.56 24.66
C LYS A 52 -13.12 14.96 24.29
N PHE A 53 -13.53 15.16 23.04
CA PHE A 53 -14.04 16.44 22.57
C PHE A 53 -15.34 16.83 23.26
N GLU A 54 -16.26 15.88 23.45
CA GLU A 54 -17.50 16.08 24.20
C GLU A 54 -17.23 16.41 25.67
N GLU A 55 -16.27 15.71 26.30
CA GLU A 55 -15.84 15.99 27.68
C GLU A 55 -15.32 17.43 27.82
N ILE A 56 -14.39 17.85 26.96
CA ILE A 56 -13.87 19.23 26.90
C ILE A 56 -15.01 20.21 26.70
N THR A 57 -15.90 19.92 25.73
CA THR A 57 -17.01 20.80 25.36
C THR A 57 -17.98 21.03 26.54
N SER A 58 -18.31 19.97 27.27
CA SER A 58 -19.23 20.01 28.40
C SER A 58 -18.73 20.88 29.55
N LYS A 59 -17.40 20.96 29.74
CA LYS A 59 -16.77 21.67 30.86
C LYS A 59 -16.72 23.19 30.67
N TRP A 60 -16.95 23.71 29.47
CA TRP A 60 -17.00 25.16 29.23
C TRP A 60 -18.17 25.84 29.93
N ALA A 61 -19.33 25.18 30.03
CA ALA A 61 -20.49 25.71 30.73
C ALA A 61 -20.16 25.92 32.23
N ALA A 62 -19.55 24.92 32.87
CA ALA A 62 -19.15 25.00 34.27
C ALA A 62 -18.03 26.03 34.53
N ALA A 63 -17.14 26.27 33.56
CA ALA A 63 -16.13 27.31 33.66
C ALA A 63 -16.76 28.72 33.67
N LYS A 64 -17.81 28.94 32.86
CA LYS A 64 -18.51 30.23 32.76
C LYS A 64 -19.20 30.65 34.06
N GLU A 65 -19.60 29.69 34.89
CA GLU A 65 -20.26 29.95 36.18
C GLU A 65 -19.29 30.32 37.30
N LYS A 66 -17.97 30.28 37.05
CA LYS A 66 -16.96 30.62 38.06
C LYS A 66 -16.92 32.12 38.36
N THR A 67 -17.12 32.46 39.63
CA THR A 67 -17.09 33.83 40.14
C THR A 67 -15.73 34.21 40.73
N ILE A 68 -14.91 33.22 41.12
CA ILE A 68 -13.57 33.41 41.64
C ILE A 68 -12.57 33.40 40.47
N PRO A 69 -11.77 34.47 40.26
CA PRO A 69 -10.83 34.55 39.15
C PRO A 69 -9.78 33.43 39.12
N GLN A 70 -9.23 33.05 40.28
CA GLN A 70 -8.28 31.93 40.40
C GLN A 70 -8.91 30.61 39.94
N ASP A 71 -10.12 30.28 40.41
CA ASP A 71 -10.83 29.07 40.01
C ASP A 71 -11.10 29.04 38.49
N LEU A 72 -11.47 30.19 37.92
CA LEU A 72 -11.66 30.31 36.47
C LEU A 72 -10.34 30.06 35.73
N TRP A 73 -9.25 30.67 36.18
CA TRP A 73 -7.94 30.51 35.57
C TRP A 73 -7.47 29.05 35.58
N ASP A 74 -7.60 28.36 36.72
CA ASP A 74 -7.26 26.93 36.84
C ASP A 74 -8.09 26.07 35.87
N ARG A 75 -9.39 26.35 35.75
CA ARG A 75 -10.28 25.64 34.82
C ARG A 75 -9.90 25.88 33.36
N LEU A 76 -9.58 27.12 32.98
CA LEU A 76 -9.17 27.46 31.62
C LEU A 76 -7.85 26.80 31.24
N ASN A 77 -6.87 26.79 32.15
CA ASN A 77 -5.61 26.08 31.91
C ASN A 77 -5.81 24.57 31.75
N GLN A 78 -6.66 23.96 32.57
CA GLN A 78 -7.02 22.55 32.41
C GLN A 78 -7.65 22.28 31.02
N GLN A 79 -8.57 23.13 30.57
CA GLN A 79 -9.16 23.00 29.23
C GLN A 79 -8.11 23.19 28.13
N GLN A 80 -7.23 24.18 28.26
CA GLN A 80 -6.16 24.42 27.29
C GLN A 80 -5.23 23.21 27.17
N LEU A 81 -4.86 22.59 28.29
CA LEU A 81 -4.04 21.38 28.30
C LEU A 81 -4.74 20.21 27.58
N LEU A 82 -6.02 19.98 27.87
CA LEU A 82 -6.80 18.92 27.21
C LEU A 82 -6.91 19.15 25.70
N CYS A 83 -7.17 20.39 25.27
CA CYS A 83 -7.17 20.75 23.85
C CYS A 83 -5.80 20.52 23.19
N ALA A 84 -4.71 20.89 23.87
CA ALA A 84 -3.36 20.68 23.37
C ALA A 84 -3.04 19.20 23.16
N LEU A 85 -3.42 18.35 24.12
CA LEU A 85 -3.27 16.88 24.02
C LEU A 85 -4.06 16.31 22.85
N LEU A 86 -5.31 16.74 22.65
CA LEU A 86 -6.14 16.29 21.52
C LEU A 86 -5.52 16.67 20.17
N ILE A 87 -4.98 17.89 20.06
CA ILE A 87 -4.29 18.37 18.86
C ILE A 87 -3.00 17.56 18.63
N GLU A 88 -2.23 17.28 19.68
CA GLU A 88 -1.02 16.47 19.59
C GLU A 88 -1.31 15.05 19.08
N GLU A 89 -2.35 14.39 19.61
CA GLU A 89 -2.79 13.07 19.15
C GLU A 89 -3.21 13.10 17.67
N LYS A 90 -3.96 14.11 17.25
CA LYS A 90 -4.34 14.31 15.84
C LYS A 90 -3.12 14.53 14.94
N ASN A 91 -2.16 15.35 15.37
CA ASN A 91 -0.92 15.60 14.63
C ASN A 91 -0.05 14.35 14.50
N LYS A 92 -0.01 13.51 15.54
CA LYS A 92 0.66 12.22 15.51
C LYS A 92 0.01 11.31 14.46
N LEU A 93 -1.31 11.18 14.46
CA LEU A 93 -2.01 10.39 13.45
C LEU A 93 -1.75 10.91 12.03
N ILE A 94 -1.80 12.23 11.81
CA ILE A 94 -1.48 12.85 10.52
C ILE A 94 -0.08 12.46 10.06
N SER A 95 0.91 12.51 10.97
CA SER A 95 2.30 12.16 10.66
C SER A 95 2.44 10.68 10.29
N GLU A 96 1.75 9.79 11.00
CA GLU A 96 1.74 8.35 10.71
C GLU A 96 1.11 8.06 9.33
N LEU A 97 -0.01 8.71 8.99
CA LEU A 97 -0.65 8.56 7.68
C LEU A 97 0.22 9.13 6.54
N GLN A 98 0.91 10.24 6.77
CA GLN A 98 1.85 10.81 5.81
C GLN A 98 3.04 9.88 5.56
N GLN A 99 3.56 9.23 6.62
CA GLN A 99 4.62 8.23 6.50
C GLN A 99 4.14 6.99 5.74
N GLU A 100 2.93 6.51 6.01
CA GLU A 100 2.31 5.41 5.27
C GLU A 100 2.20 5.75 3.78
N LEU A 101 1.67 6.93 3.45
CA LEU A 101 1.53 7.41 2.06
C LEU A 101 2.89 7.43 1.35
N LYS A 102 3.91 8.01 1.98
CA LYS A 102 5.28 8.03 1.43
C LYS A 102 5.81 6.62 1.18
N SER A 103 5.57 5.70 2.11
CA SER A 103 6.02 4.31 1.98
C SER A 103 5.33 3.60 0.82
N LYS A 104 4.06 3.90 0.56
CA LYS A 104 3.30 3.40 -0.59
C LYS A 104 3.83 3.98 -1.91
N ASP A 105 4.15 5.28 -1.95
CA ASP A 105 4.76 5.90 -3.13
C ASP A 105 6.12 5.26 -3.46
N ASP A 106 6.97 5.06 -2.45
CA ASP A 106 8.27 4.39 -2.61
C ASP A 106 8.11 2.95 -3.11
N GLN A 107 7.10 2.22 -2.59
CA GLN A 107 6.80 0.86 -3.04
C GLN A 107 6.27 0.85 -4.47
N TYR A 108 5.38 1.76 -4.83
CA TYR A 108 4.83 1.88 -6.18
C TYR A 108 5.92 2.09 -7.23
N VAL A 109 6.89 2.96 -6.96
CA VAL A 109 8.04 3.17 -7.86
C VAL A 109 8.89 1.90 -8.01
N LYS A 110 9.10 1.14 -6.93
CA LYS A 110 9.82 -0.15 -6.99
C LYS A 110 9.06 -1.18 -7.82
N ASP A 111 7.75 -1.28 -7.63
CA ASP A 111 6.90 -2.20 -8.37
C ASP A 111 6.89 -1.88 -9.86
N LEU A 112 6.80 -0.60 -10.24
CA LEU A 112 6.90 -0.17 -11.63
C LEU A 112 8.23 -0.57 -12.28
N ARG A 113 9.35 -0.37 -11.57
CA ARG A 113 10.68 -0.77 -12.07
C ARG A 113 10.76 -2.28 -12.27
N ARG A 114 10.28 -3.05 -11.30
CA ARG A 114 10.24 -4.51 -11.37
C ARG A 114 9.37 -5.00 -12.52
N GLN A 115 8.19 -4.41 -12.72
CA GLN A 115 7.33 -4.74 -13.85
C GLN A 115 8.00 -4.45 -15.19
N ALA A 116 8.74 -3.33 -15.30
CA ALA A 116 9.51 -3.04 -16.51
C ALA A 116 10.61 -4.08 -16.76
N GLU A 117 11.31 -4.53 -15.72
CA GLU A 117 12.30 -5.62 -15.80
C GLU A 117 11.66 -6.95 -16.23
N ASP A 118 10.50 -7.31 -15.65
CA ASP A 118 9.75 -8.51 -16.02
C ASP A 118 9.30 -8.49 -17.49
N ILE A 119 8.84 -7.32 -17.98
CA ILE A 119 8.45 -7.11 -19.38
C ILE A 119 9.66 -7.26 -20.32
N ASN A 120 10.80 -6.65 -19.97
CA ASN A 120 12.02 -6.77 -20.79
C ASN A 120 12.47 -8.23 -20.88
N LEU A 121 12.48 -8.95 -19.75
CA LEU A 121 12.83 -10.37 -19.73
C LEU A 121 11.84 -11.23 -20.53
N LEU A 122 10.54 -10.90 -20.48
CA LEU A 122 9.51 -11.56 -21.26
C LEU A 122 9.77 -11.39 -22.77
N LEU A 123 10.07 -10.16 -23.21
CA LEU A 123 10.40 -9.86 -24.60
C LEU A 123 11.63 -10.65 -25.06
N GLU A 124 12.72 -10.63 -24.29
CA GLU A 124 13.94 -11.37 -24.60
C GLU A 124 13.67 -12.87 -24.80
N ARG A 125 12.90 -13.49 -23.90
CA ARG A 125 12.55 -14.92 -24.00
C ARG A 125 11.64 -15.22 -25.19
N MET A 126 10.66 -14.37 -25.46
CA MET A 126 9.77 -14.54 -26.61
C MET A 126 10.54 -14.44 -27.93
N GLU A 127 11.45 -13.47 -28.05
CA GLU A 127 12.31 -13.34 -29.22
C GLU A 127 13.21 -14.57 -29.41
N GLU A 128 13.82 -15.06 -28.32
CA GLU A 128 14.66 -16.26 -28.38
C GLU A 128 13.84 -17.51 -28.78
N GLN A 129 12.62 -17.64 -28.26
CA GLN A 129 11.70 -18.70 -28.66
C GLN A 129 11.38 -18.63 -30.16
N ILE A 130 11.06 -17.44 -30.70
CA ILE A 130 10.78 -17.23 -32.13
C ILE A 130 12.02 -17.58 -32.98
N ARG A 131 13.21 -17.08 -32.59
CA ARG A 131 14.47 -17.38 -33.28
C ARG A 131 14.74 -18.88 -33.33
N ASN A 132 14.54 -19.58 -32.21
CA ASN A 132 14.73 -21.03 -32.12
C ASN A 132 13.70 -21.83 -32.92
N LEU A 133 12.44 -21.41 -32.92
CA LEU A 133 11.38 -22.03 -33.74
C LEU A 133 11.72 -21.90 -35.24
N LEU A 134 12.01 -20.69 -35.72
CA LEU A 134 12.37 -20.44 -37.12
C LEU A 134 13.57 -21.26 -37.58
N LYS A 135 14.63 -21.30 -36.76
CA LYS A 135 15.85 -22.09 -37.04
C LYS A 135 15.56 -23.58 -37.16
N ASN A 136 14.71 -24.13 -36.30
CA ASN A 136 14.37 -25.56 -36.35
C ASN A 136 13.40 -25.88 -37.48
N CYS A 137 12.41 -25.04 -37.78
CA CYS A 137 11.55 -25.20 -38.96
C CYS A 137 12.37 -25.21 -40.25
N ARG A 138 13.33 -24.27 -40.41
CA ARG A 138 14.22 -24.23 -41.58
C ARG A 138 15.07 -25.50 -41.70
N ARG A 139 15.54 -26.06 -40.58
CA ARG A 139 16.30 -27.32 -40.57
C ARG A 139 15.44 -28.52 -40.98
N GLU A 140 14.20 -28.62 -40.51
CA GLU A 140 13.32 -29.72 -40.89
C GLU A 140 12.91 -29.61 -42.37
N LEU A 141 12.71 -28.41 -42.93
CA LEU A 141 12.49 -28.22 -44.37
C LEU A 141 13.67 -28.75 -45.21
N LEU A 142 14.91 -28.38 -44.85
CA LEU A 142 16.13 -28.84 -45.52
C LEU A 142 16.38 -30.36 -45.41
N GLN A 143 15.68 -31.06 -44.50
CA GLN A 143 15.77 -32.52 -44.37
C GLN A 143 14.73 -33.27 -45.20
N ILE A 144 13.74 -32.56 -45.73
CA ILE A 144 12.63 -33.13 -46.52
C ILE A 144 12.79 -32.76 -48.01
N GLU A 145 13.53 -31.68 -48.32
CA GLU A 145 14.06 -31.37 -49.67
C GLU A 145 15.28 -32.24 -50.02
#